data_AF-A0A9E0VCV7-F1
#
_entry.id   AF-A0A9E0VCV7-F1
#
_cell.length_a   1.000
_cell.length_b   1.000
_cell.length_c   1.000
_cell.angle_alpha   90.00
_cell.angle_beta   90.00
_cell.angle_gamma   90.00
#
_symmetry.space_group_name_H-M   'P 1'
#
loop_
_entity.id
_entity.type
_entity.pdbx_description
1 polymer ?
#
loop_
_entity_poly.entity_id
_entity_poly.type
_entity_poly.pdbx_seq_one_letter_code
_entity_poly.pdbx_strand_id
1 'polypeptide(L)'
;MIRRPEEILRCSFCGKSQNEVKKLIAGPSVYICNECIDICNEIINDDEQAENASVRTALPKPQEIKSFLDEYVIGQDETKKRLSVAVYQHYKRIELAKRRTDVELQKSNILLIGPTGTGKTLLAQTLARVLSVPFCIVDATSLTEAGYVGEDVETILLRLLQSAGGDVERAQHGIIYIDEID
;
A
#
# COMPACT_ATOMS: atom_id res chain seq x y z
N MET A 1 -26.13 -21.35 -61.76
CA MET A 1 -26.03 -21.39 -60.29
C MET A 1 -24.95 -20.41 -59.87
N ILE A 2 -25.34 -19.21 -59.42
CA ILE A 2 -24.40 -18.18 -58.94
C ILE A 2 -23.97 -18.58 -57.53
N ARG A 3 -22.70 -18.96 -57.34
CA ARG A 3 -22.12 -19.22 -56.02
C ARG A 3 -22.11 -17.90 -55.25
N ARG A 4 -22.80 -17.84 -54.10
CA ARG A 4 -22.64 -16.73 -53.15
C ARG A 4 -21.20 -16.79 -52.62
N PRO A 5 -20.45 -15.68 -52.61
CA PRO A 5 -19.13 -15.67 -52.00
C PRO A 5 -19.29 -16.00 -50.52
N GLU A 6 -18.50 -16.97 -50.04
CA GLU A 6 -18.40 -17.28 -48.61
C GLU A 6 -17.92 -16.01 -47.91
N GLU A 7 -18.78 -15.38 -47.12
CA GLU A 7 -18.39 -14.22 -46.30
C GLU A 7 -17.38 -14.70 -45.27
N ILE A 8 -16.11 -14.43 -45.57
CA ILE A 8 -15.00 -14.76 -44.70
C ILE A 8 -15.17 -13.94 -43.41
N LEU A 9 -15.51 -14.62 -42.33
CA LEU A 9 -15.64 -14.02 -41.00
C LEU A 9 -14.29 -13.45 -40.55
N ARG A 10 -14.31 -12.24 -39.99
CA ARG A 10 -13.12 -11.51 -39.54
C ARG A 10 -13.25 -11.07 -38.10
N CYS A 11 -12.14 -11.12 -37.37
CA CYS A 11 -12.04 -10.56 -36.03
C CYS A 11 -12.29 -9.04 -36.07
N SER A 12 -13.18 -8.55 -35.23
CA SER A 12 -13.53 -7.12 -35.12
C SER A 12 -12.44 -6.27 -34.47
N PHE A 13 -11.45 -6.89 -33.82
CA PHE A 13 -10.35 -6.19 -33.13
C PHE A 13 -9.09 -6.08 -33.99
N CYS A 14 -8.65 -7.16 -34.64
CA CYS A 14 -7.41 -7.19 -35.43
C CYS A 14 -7.62 -7.34 -36.94
N GLY A 15 -8.85 -7.55 -37.42
CA GLY A 15 -9.18 -7.67 -38.84
C GLY A 15 -8.79 -8.99 -39.52
N LYS A 16 -8.10 -9.89 -38.81
CA LYS A 16 -7.71 -11.22 -39.30
C LYS A 16 -8.93 -12.08 -39.62
N SER A 17 -8.85 -12.83 -40.71
CA SER A 17 -9.87 -13.78 -41.13
C SER A 17 -9.86 -15.06 -40.29
N GLN A 18 -10.95 -15.82 -40.33
CA GLN A 18 -11.07 -17.12 -39.67
C GLN A 18 -9.94 -18.11 -40.02
N ASN A 19 -9.35 -17.99 -41.22
CA ASN A 19 -8.26 -18.85 -41.68
C ASN A 19 -6.88 -18.45 -41.12
N GLU A 20 -6.75 -17.23 -40.60
CA GLU A 20 -5.49 -16.67 -40.09
C GLU A 20 -5.33 -16.86 -38.57
N VAL A 21 -6.33 -17.41 -37.89
CA VAL A 21 -6.36 -17.56 -36.43
C VAL A 21 -6.77 -18.97 -36.03
N LYS A 22 -6.29 -19.45 -34.86
CA LYS A 22 -6.60 -20.81 -34.39
C LYS A 22 -8.06 -20.97 -34.00
N LYS A 23 -8.66 -19.93 -33.42
CA LYS A 23 -10.08 -19.90 -33.04
C LYS A 23 -10.65 -18.50 -33.26
N LEU A 24 -11.88 -18.46 -33.77
CA LEU A 24 -12.70 -17.26 -33.88
C LEU A 24 -14.01 -17.50 -33.14
N ILE A 25 -14.32 -16.64 -32.18
CA ILE A 25 -15.50 -16.74 -31.30
C ILE A 25 -16.53 -15.72 -31.78
N ALA A 26 -17.77 -16.19 -31.96
CA ALA A 26 -18.88 -15.39 -32.45
C ALA A 26 -19.76 -14.89 -31.29
N GLY A 27 -19.98 -13.58 -31.22
CA GLY A 27 -21.00 -12.93 -30.40
C GLY A 27 -22.20 -12.48 -31.24
N PRO A 28 -23.22 -11.83 -30.63
CA PRO A 28 -24.44 -11.42 -31.33
C PRO A 28 -24.22 -10.51 -32.54
N SER A 29 -23.14 -9.71 -32.56
CA SER A 29 -22.82 -8.79 -33.67
C SER A 29 -21.32 -8.53 -33.83
N VAL A 30 -20.47 -9.35 -33.20
CA VAL A 30 -19.02 -9.13 -33.12
C VAL A 30 -18.30 -10.46 -33.13
N TYR A 31 -17.07 -10.48 -33.64
CA TYR A 31 -16.20 -11.66 -33.62
C TYR A 31 -14.86 -11.32 -32.99
N ILE A 32 -14.33 -12.22 -32.18
CA ILE A 32 -13.02 -12.05 -31.53
C ILE A 32 -12.18 -13.32 -31.69
N CYS A 33 -10.89 -13.17 -32.03
CA CYS A 33 -9.98 -14.32 -32.17
C CYS A 33 -9.25 -14.65 -30.87
N ASN A 34 -8.67 -15.86 -30.79
CA ASN A 34 -7.88 -16.28 -29.63
C ASN A 34 -6.74 -15.31 -29.29
N GLU A 35 -6.02 -14.79 -30.29
CA GLU A 35 -4.90 -13.87 -30.05
C GLU A 35 -5.36 -12.54 -29.43
N CYS A 36 -6.50 -11.99 -29.88
CA CYS A 36 -7.06 -10.79 -29.26
C CYS A 36 -7.56 -11.06 -27.84
N ILE A 37 -8.06 -12.27 -27.55
CA ILE A 37 -8.40 -12.67 -26.17
C ILE A 37 -7.16 -12.74 -25.31
N ASP A 38 -6.07 -13.33 -25.82
CA ASP A 38 -4.81 -13.43 -25.09
C ASP A 38 -4.27 -12.02 -24.77
N ILE A 39 -4.25 -11.11 -25.75
CA ILE A 39 -3.85 -9.71 -25.54
C ILE A 39 -4.80 -8.98 -24.60
N CYS A 40 -6.13 -9.15 -24.73
CA CYS A 40 -7.08 -8.55 -23.81
C CYS A 40 -6.90 -9.07 -22.38
N ASN A 41 -6.63 -10.37 -22.22
CA ASN A 41 -6.33 -10.97 -20.92
C ASN A 41 -5.00 -10.43 -20.38
N GLU A 42 -3.96 -10.26 -21.21
CA GLU A 42 -2.70 -9.61 -20.79
C GLU A 42 -2.93 -8.17 -20.35
N ILE A 43 -3.68 -7.36 -21.09
CA ILE A 43 -4.00 -5.97 -20.71
C ILE A 43 -4.82 -5.94 -19.42
N ILE A 44 -5.83 -6.80 -19.28
CA ILE A 44 -6.64 -6.91 -18.06
C ILE A 44 -5.77 -7.38 -16.88
N ASN A 45 -4.88 -8.36 -17.09
CA ASN A 45 -4.00 -8.87 -16.04
C ASN A 45 -2.88 -7.88 -15.68
N ASP A 46 -2.41 -7.06 -16.62
CA ASP A 46 -1.45 -5.98 -16.36
C ASP A 46 -2.12 -4.83 -15.61
N ASP A 47 -3.37 -4.50 -15.94
CA ASP A 47 -4.20 -3.61 -15.12
C ASP A 47 -4.45 -4.22 -13.74
N GLU A 48 -4.70 -5.53 -13.63
CA GLU A 48 -4.76 -6.21 -12.33
C GLU A 48 -3.40 -6.21 -11.61
N GLN A 49 -2.24 -6.22 -12.29
CA GLN A 49 -0.92 -6.15 -11.64
C GLN A 49 -0.57 -4.73 -11.19
N ALA A 50 -0.96 -3.70 -11.95
CA ALA A 50 -0.92 -2.30 -11.54
C ALA A 50 -1.93 -2.04 -10.40
N GLU A 51 -3.09 -2.68 -10.44
CA GLU A 51 -4.07 -2.71 -9.35
C GLU A 51 -3.61 -3.60 -8.18
N ASN A 52 -2.74 -4.59 -8.38
CA ASN A 52 -2.17 -5.45 -7.32
C ASN A 52 -0.96 -4.81 -6.63
N ALA A 53 -0.29 -3.84 -7.26
CA ALA A 53 0.52 -2.86 -6.54
C ALA A 53 -0.36 -1.89 -5.71
N SER A 54 -1.64 -1.77 -6.07
CA SER A 54 -2.67 -1.02 -5.35
C SER A 54 -3.65 -1.90 -4.56
N VAL A 55 -3.36 -3.19 -4.36
CA VAL A 55 -4.09 -4.02 -3.41
C VAL A 55 -3.82 -3.37 -2.08
N ARG A 56 -4.81 -2.60 -1.63
CA ARG A 56 -5.00 -2.27 -0.23
C ARG A 56 -5.03 -3.62 0.46
N THR A 57 -3.88 -4.08 0.92
CA THR A 57 -3.79 -5.12 1.93
C THR A 57 -4.76 -4.68 2.99
N ALA A 58 -5.89 -5.38 3.10
CA ALA A 58 -6.93 -5.01 4.04
C ALA A 58 -6.24 -4.76 5.38
N LEU A 59 -6.39 -3.56 5.93
CA LEU A 59 -5.63 -3.13 7.10
C LEU A 59 -5.69 -4.24 8.16
N PRO A 60 -4.54 -4.82 8.56
CA PRO A 60 -4.53 -6.00 9.40
C PRO A 60 -5.29 -5.72 10.69
N LYS A 61 -6.12 -6.68 11.12
CA LYS A 61 -6.90 -6.53 12.34
C LYS A 61 -5.96 -6.37 13.53
N PRO A 62 -6.39 -5.69 14.61
CA PRO A 62 -5.55 -5.51 15.80
C PRO A 62 -4.98 -6.83 16.35
N GLN A 63 -5.70 -7.94 16.21
CA GLN A 63 -5.23 -9.27 16.60
C GLN A 63 -4.06 -9.75 15.75
N GLU A 64 -4.10 -9.52 14.43
CA GLU A 64 -3.04 -9.92 13.49
C GLU A 64 -1.78 -9.07 13.72
N ILE A 65 -1.94 -7.76 13.92
CA ILE A 65 -0.83 -6.86 14.29
C ILE A 65 -0.19 -7.34 15.58
N LYS A 66 -0.99 -7.63 16.61
CA LYS A 66 -0.50 -8.09 17.92
C LYS A 66 0.23 -9.43 17.80
N SER A 67 -0.31 -10.39 17.04
CA SER A 67 0.34 -11.68 16.80
C SER A 67 1.69 -11.53 16.12
N PHE A 68 1.82 -10.66 15.12
CA PHE A 68 3.12 -10.42 14.49
C PHE A 68 4.09 -9.73 15.45
N LEU A 69 3.62 -8.76 16.26
CA LEU A 69 4.46 -8.15 17.29
C LEU A 69 4.92 -9.18 18.35
N ASP A 70 4.10 -10.19 18.64
CA ASP A 70 4.44 -11.28 19.58
C ASP A 70 5.63 -12.13 19.08
N GLU A 71 5.88 -12.22 17.77
CA GLU A 71 7.01 -12.96 17.20
C GLU A 71 8.37 -12.29 17.44
N TYR A 72 8.40 -10.96 17.61
CA TYR A 72 9.65 -10.19 17.73
C TYR A 72 9.84 -9.56 19.11
N VAL A 73 8.75 -9.24 19.83
CA VAL A 73 8.80 -8.56 21.13
C VAL A 73 8.19 -9.44 22.21
N ILE A 74 9.05 -9.96 23.08
CA ILE A 74 8.66 -10.84 24.19
C ILE A 74 8.11 -10.02 25.37
N GLY A 75 6.99 -10.45 25.94
CA GLY A 75 6.28 -9.72 27.00
C GLY A 75 5.56 -8.49 26.47
N GLN A 76 5.34 -7.45 27.29
CA GLN A 76 4.69 -6.19 26.89
C GLN A 76 3.28 -6.38 26.27
N ASP A 77 2.52 -7.38 26.73
CA ASP A 77 1.24 -7.78 26.12
C ASP A 77 0.21 -6.65 26.06
N GLU A 78 0.10 -5.88 27.15
CA GLU A 78 -0.82 -4.76 27.20
C GLU A 78 -0.41 -3.65 26.22
N THR A 79 0.88 -3.34 26.14
CA THR A 79 1.44 -2.37 25.19
C THR A 79 1.17 -2.80 23.75
N LYS A 80 1.46 -4.06 23.39
CA LYS A 80 1.19 -4.60 22.04
C LYS A 80 -0.29 -4.53 21.68
N LYS A 81 -1.18 -4.86 22.62
CA LYS A 81 -2.63 -4.77 22.41
C LYS A 81 -3.07 -3.32 22.16
N ARG A 82 -2.66 -2.38 23.01
CA ARG A 82 -3.01 -0.95 22.87
C ARG A 82 -2.44 -0.36 21.58
N LEU A 83 -1.19 -0.66 21.27
CA LEU A 83 -0.51 -0.21 20.06
C LEU A 83 -1.24 -0.70 18.80
N SER A 84 -1.57 -1.99 18.75
CA SER A 84 -2.29 -2.59 17.62
C SER A 84 -3.65 -1.92 17.37
N VAL A 85 -4.37 -1.59 18.45
CA VAL A 85 -5.67 -0.90 18.37
C VAL A 85 -5.52 0.56 17.93
N ALA A 86 -4.53 1.28 18.47
CA ALA A 86 -4.27 2.68 18.12
C ALA A 86 -3.87 2.84 16.65
N VAL A 87 -3.01 1.95 16.17
CA VAL A 87 -2.50 1.96 14.79
C VAL A 87 -3.60 1.58 13.80
N TYR A 88 -4.37 0.54 14.11
CA TYR A 88 -5.54 0.19 13.29
C TYR A 88 -6.51 1.37 13.14
N GLN A 89 -6.79 2.08 14.24
CA GLN A 89 -7.64 3.27 14.19
C GLN A 89 -7.01 4.40 13.37
N HIS A 90 -5.69 4.61 13.49
CA HIS A 90 -4.96 5.63 12.75
C HIS A 90 -5.10 5.45 11.22
N TYR A 91 -4.90 4.24 10.72
CA TYR A 91 -5.02 3.98 9.28
C TYR A 91 -6.46 3.95 8.80
N LYS A 92 -7.39 3.42 9.60
CA LYS A 92 -8.82 3.49 9.31
C LYS A 92 -9.30 4.94 9.19
N ARG A 93 -8.76 5.85 10.01
CA ARG A 93 -9.00 7.29 9.91
C ARG A 93 -8.52 7.86 8.58
N ILE A 94 -7.31 7.49 8.13
CA ILE A 94 -6.76 7.94 6.84
C ILE A 94 -7.65 7.47 5.68
N GLU A 95 -8.12 6.23 5.70
CA GLU A 95 -9.04 5.71 4.68
C GLU A 95 -10.38 6.45 4.66
N LEU A 96 -10.94 6.78 5.83
CA LEU A 96 -12.20 7.52 5.94
C LEU A 96 -12.06 8.98 5.49
N ALA A 97 -10.92 9.62 5.77
CA ALA A 97 -10.64 10.99 5.33
C ALA A 97 -10.67 11.11 3.80
N LYS A 98 -10.26 10.07 3.06
CA LYS A 98 -10.37 10.03 1.58
C LYS A 98 -11.81 10.03 1.08
N ARG A 99 -12.78 9.60 1.89
CA ARG A 99 -14.20 9.48 1.50
C ARG A 99 -15.02 10.77 1.68
N ARG A 100 -14.38 11.93 1.94
CA ARG A 100 -15.03 13.25 2.13
C ARG A 100 -16.26 13.17 3.05
N THR A 101 -16.04 12.74 4.28
CA THR A 101 -17.06 12.83 5.33
C THR A 101 -16.90 14.17 6.07
N ASP A 102 -18.00 14.84 6.41
CA ASP A 102 -18.03 16.08 7.23
C ASP A 102 -17.59 15.87 8.69
N VAL A 103 -16.98 14.71 8.99
CA VAL A 103 -16.54 14.33 10.33
C VAL A 103 -15.02 14.49 10.39
N GLU A 104 -14.57 15.54 11.07
CA GLU A 104 -13.16 15.72 11.37
C GLU A 104 -12.69 14.70 12.42
N LEU A 105 -11.86 13.75 12.00
CA LEU A 105 -11.24 12.79 12.89
C LEU A 105 -9.84 13.27 13.32
N GLN A 106 -9.68 13.49 14.62
CA GLN A 106 -8.38 13.90 15.19
C GLN A 106 -7.31 12.81 15.03
N LYS A 107 -6.07 13.24 14.80
CA LYS A 107 -4.91 12.35 14.76
C LYS A 107 -4.54 11.96 16.19
N SER A 108 -4.39 10.68 16.45
CA SER A 108 -3.80 10.16 17.69
C SER A 108 -2.35 9.77 17.44
N ASN A 109 -1.42 10.50 18.05
CA ASN A 109 -0.03 10.09 18.15
C ASN A 109 0.14 9.15 19.36
N ILE A 110 1.21 8.37 19.39
CA ILE A 110 1.48 7.39 20.45
C ILE A 110 2.73 7.82 21.21
N LEU A 111 2.67 7.78 22.53
CA LEU A 111 3.82 7.96 23.42
C LEU A 111 4.12 6.62 24.10
N LEU A 112 5.33 6.11 23.93
CA LEU A 112 5.79 4.87 24.57
C LEU A 112 6.68 5.24 25.77
N ILE A 113 6.21 4.92 26.97
CA ILE A 113 6.94 5.18 28.23
C ILE A 113 7.45 3.85 28.79
N GLY A 114 8.73 3.81 29.14
CA GLY A 114 9.32 2.67 29.82
C GLY A 114 10.85 2.79 29.96
N PRO A 115 11.49 1.92 30.76
CA PRO A 115 12.95 1.90 30.92
C PRO A 115 13.71 1.68 29.60
N THR A 116 15.01 1.95 29.61
CA THR A 116 15.88 1.59 28.49
C THR A 116 15.94 0.07 28.32
N GLY A 117 16.14 -0.40 27.09
CA GLY A 117 16.27 -1.84 26.80
C GLY A 117 14.97 -2.66 26.82
N THR A 118 13.79 -2.06 27.04
CA THR A 118 12.50 -2.81 27.06
C THR A 118 11.87 -3.03 25.68
N GLY A 119 12.56 -2.68 24.59
CA GLY A 119 12.11 -2.93 23.22
C GLY A 119 11.19 -1.86 22.62
N LYS A 120 11.20 -0.60 23.11
CA LYS A 120 10.40 0.51 22.54
C LYS A 120 10.70 0.74 21.05
N THR A 121 11.98 0.89 20.71
CA THR A 121 12.45 1.07 19.33
C THR A 121 12.13 -0.15 18.46
N LEU A 122 12.27 -1.37 19.02
CA LEU A 122 11.94 -2.62 18.32
C LEU A 122 10.44 -2.77 18.05
N LEU A 123 9.57 -2.32 18.96
CA LEU A 123 8.13 -2.27 18.75
C LEU A 123 7.78 -1.39 17.55
N ALA A 124 8.35 -0.18 17.47
CA ALA A 124 8.10 0.76 16.38
C ALA A 124 8.59 0.21 15.02
N GLN A 125 9.82 -0.35 14.99
CA GLN A 125 10.38 -0.98 13.79
C GLN A 125 9.53 -2.16 13.31
N THR A 126 9.15 -3.06 14.23
CA THR A 126 8.33 -4.24 13.89
C THR A 126 6.95 -3.82 13.40
N LEU A 127 6.36 -2.78 14.00
CA LEU A 127 5.06 -2.25 13.58
C LEU A 127 5.10 -1.73 12.13
N ALA A 128 6.14 -0.98 11.75
CA ALA A 128 6.28 -0.51 10.38
C ALA A 128 6.43 -1.66 9.37
N ARG A 129 7.13 -2.73 9.75
CA ARG A 129 7.25 -3.96 8.95
C ARG A 129 5.90 -4.65 8.74
N VAL A 130 5.08 -4.79 9.79
CA VAL A 130 3.72 -5.37 9.68
C VAL A 130 2.89 -4.63 8.64
N LEU A 131 2.94 -3.31 8.67
CA LEU A 131 2.10 -2.46 7.84
C LEU A 131 2.68 -2.20 6.46
N SER A 132 3.94 -2.60 6.22
CA SER A 132 4.66 -2.35 4.96
C SER A 132 4.69 -0.86 4.57
N VAL A 133 4.86 0.01 5.57
CA VAL A 133 4.86 1.47 5.40
C VAL A 133 6.26 2.06 5.54
N PRO A 134 6.53 3.23 4.92
CA PRO A 134 7.77 3.97 5.11
C PRO A 134 8.02 4.26 6.60
N PHE A 135 9.27 4.19 7.04
CA PHE A 135 9.64 4.32 8.44
C PHE A 135 10.88 5.17 8.62
N CYS A 136 10.82 6.12 9.54
CA CYS A 136 11.94 6.98 9.90
C CYS A 136 12.13 6.98 11.42
N ILE A 137 13.37 6.79 11.87
CA ILE A 137 13.77 6.96 13.27
C ILE A 137 14.53 8.28 13.38
N VAL A 138 14.22 9.03 14.41
CA VAL A 138 14.86 10.30 14.74
C VAL A 138 15.19 10.31 16.23
N ASP A 139 16.33 10.87 16.57
CA ASP A 139 16.73 11.14 17.95
C ASP A 139 16.38 12.59 18.29
N ALA A 140 15.54 12.80 19.32
CA ALA A 140 15.09 14.14 19.69
C ALA A 140 16.24 15.03 20.19
N THR A 141 17.32 14.47 20.74
CA THR A 141 18.48 15.25 21.22
C THR A 141 19.23 15.94 20.07
N SER A 142 19.10 15.41 18.86
CA SER A 142 19.73 15.95 17.65
C SER A 142 18.97 17.12 17.01
N LEU A 143 17.73 17.37 17.44
CA LEU A 143 16.87 18.41 16.89
C LEU A 143 17.21 19.77 17.51
N THR A 144 17.42 20.79 16.67
CA THR A 144 17.67 22.15 17.14
C THR A 144 16.73 23.15 16.51
N GLU A 145 16.23 24.08 17.32
CA GLU A 145 15.22 25.08 16.94
C GLU A 145 15.69 26.05 15.84
N ALA A 146 17.01 26.26 15.73
CA ALA A 146 17.59 27.26 14.83
C ALA A 146 18.13 26.69 13.50
N GLY A 147 18.08 25.37 13.27
CA GLY A 147 18.47 24.73 12.00
C GLY A 147 19.93 24.92 11.55
N TYR A 148 20.77 25.59 12.35
CA TYR A 148 22.15 25.93 11.97
C TYR A 148 23.17 24.85 12.40
N VAL A 149 22.85 24.04 13.40
CA VAL A 149 23.67 22.93 13.90
C VAL A 149 22.71 21.86 14.44
N GLY A 150 22.47 20.78 13.71
CA GLY A 150 21.53 19.71 14.10
C GLY A 150 20.67 19.20 12.94
N GLU A 151 19.83 18.20 13.20
CA GLU A 151 18.81 17.76 12.25
C GLU A 151 17.61 18.71 12.27
N ASP A 152 17.20 19.19 11.10
CA ASP A 152 15.98 19.98 10.93
C ASP A 152 14.75 19.06 10.76
N VAL A 153 13.56 19.54 11.16
CA VAL A 153 12.29 18.82 11.02
C VAL A 153 12.01 18.48 9.55
N GLU A 154 12.39 19.36 8.62
CA GLU A 154 12.26 19.08 7.18
C GLU A 154 13.13 17.89 6.74
N THR A 155 14.28 17.71 7.37
CA THR A 155 15.18 16.57 7.08
C THR A 155 14.53 15.25 7.49
N ILE A 156 13.73 15.22 8.55
CA ILE A 156 12.96 14.04 8.96
C ILE A 156 11.97 13.63 7.86
N LEU A 157 11.22 14.61 7.34
CA LEU A 157 10.25 14.37 6.27
C LEU A 157 10.95 13.93 4.98
N LEU A 158 12.10 14.53 4.66
CA LEU A 158 12.91 14.12 3.52
C LEU A 158 13.38 12.67 3.64
N ARG A 159 13.84 12.24 4.82
CA ARG A 159 14.21 10.84 5.09
C ARG A 159 13.02 9.89 4.96
N LEU A 160 11.85 10.29 5.45
CA LEU A 160 10.64 9.49 5.28
C LEU A 160 10.28 9.36 3.79
N LEU A 161 10.35 10.44 3.02
CA LEU A 161 10.09 10.42 1.58
C LEU A 161 11.11 9.56 0.82
N GLN A 162 12.38 9.62 1.21
CA GLN A 162 13.42 8.72 0.68
C GLN A 162 13.12 7.26 1.00
N SER A 163 12.68 6.94 2.22
CA SER A 163 12.25 5.58 2.59
C SER A 163 10.99 5.12 1.83
N ALA A 164 10.20 6.06 1.31
CA ALA A 164 9.07 5.80 0.42
C ALA A 164 9.46 5.69 -1.06
N GLY A 165 10.75 5.81 -1.42
CA GLY A 165 11.21 5.79 -2.81
C GLY A 165 10.85 7.06 -3.61
N GLY A 166 10.62 8.19 -2.94
CA GLY A 166 10.16 9.44 -3.57
C GLY A 166 8.65 9.53 -3.78
N ASP A 167 7.89 8.52 -3.36
CA ASP A 167 6.43 8.50 -3.46
C ASP A 167 5.78 9.26 -2.29
N VAL A 168 5.14 10.38 -2.62
CA VAL A 168 4.45 11.25 -1.66
C VAL A 168 3.23 10.57 -1.04
N GLU A 169 2.45 9.81 -1.82
CA GLU A 169 1.28 9.12 -1.29
C GLU A 169 1.69 8.04 -0.30
N ARG A 170 2.75 7.28 -0.59
CA ARG A 170 3.30 6.31 0.35
C ARG A 170 3.87 6.97 1.60
N ALA A 171 4.60 8.08 1.44
CA ALA A 171 5.15 8.83 2.57
C ALA A 171 4.07 9.36 3.53
N GLN A 172 2.89 9.74 3.02
CA GLN A 172 1.74 10.16 3.85
C GLN A 172 1.20 9.05 4.77
N HIS A 173 1.48 7.79 4.45
CA HIS A 173 1.13 6.63 5.27
C HIS A 173 2.29 6.16 6.16
N GLY A 174 3.43 6.86 6.14
CA GLY A 174 4.63 6.50 6.87
C GLY A 174 4.54 6.71 8.39
N ILE A 175 5.45 6.06 9.10
CA ILE A 175 5.60 6.17 10.56
C ILE A 175 6.90 6.90 10.87
N ILE A 176 6.81 7.91 11.72
CA ILE A 176 7.97 8.61 12.31
C ILE A 176 8.05 8.18 13.77
N TYR A 177 9.19 7.62 14.17
CA TYR A 177 9.50 7.30 15.56
C TYR A 177 10.56 8.27 16.07
N ILE A 178 10.25 8.97 17.15
CA ILE A 178 11.12 9.92 17.82
C ILE A 178 11.57 9.29 19.13
N ASP A 179 12.86 8.99 19.27
CA ASP A 179 13.48 8.47 20.50
C ASP A 179 14.07 9.62 21.34
N GLU A 180 14.44 9.34 22.58
CA GLU A 180 15.09 10.28 23.52
C GLU A 180 14.32 11.59 23.76
N ILE A 181 13.00 11.51 23.91
CA ILE A 181 12.14 12.67 24.17
C ILE A 181 12.09 13.10 25.65
N ASP A 182 12.80 12.39 26.53
CA ASP A 182 12.86 12.64 27.97
C ASP A 182 13.79 13.79 28.38
#